data_AF-A0A5J5ITB5-F1
#
_entry.id   AF-A0A5J5ITB5-F1
#
_cell.length_a   1.000
_cell.length_b   1.000
_cell.length_c   1.000
_cell.angle_alpha   90.00
_cell.angle_beta   90.00
_cell.angle_gamma   90.00
#
_symmetry.space_group_name_H-M   'P 1'
#
loop_
_entity.id
_entity.type
_entity.pdbx_description
1 polymer ?
#
loop_
_entity_poly.entity_id
_entity_poly.type
_entity_poly.pdbx_seq_one_letter_code
_entity_poly.pdbx_strand_id
1 'polypeptide(L)'
;MQNRNDALIFGDREDPRRRLHAIFGGDEPASGQPPENALAWAREVLDPIIRAGGDELRAIRVLREAEPQLTLRSAVFLARHALRGA
;
A
#
# COMPACT_ATOMS: atom_id res chain seq x y z
N MET A 1 24.66 -4.63 14.02
CA MET A 1 23.69 -5.38 13.21
C MET A 1 22.31 -4.99 13.72
N GLN A 2 21.59 -4.09 13.03
CA GLN A 2 20.26 -3.66 13.49
C GLN A 2 19.22 -4.73 13.13
N ASN A 3 18.45 -5.15 14.13
CA ASN A 3 17.48 -6.24 14.06
C ASN A 3 16.27 -5.84 13.20
N ARG A 4 15.97 -6.67 12.19
CA ARG A 4 14.87 -6.50 11.22
C ARG A 4 13.46 -6.77 11.80
N ASN A 5 13.33 -6.88 13.13
CA ASN A 5 12.15 -7.46 13.78
C ASN A 5 11.32 -6.49 14.64
N ASP A 6 11.78 -5.26 14.88
CA ASP A 6 11.02 -4.29 15.69
C ASP A 6 9.75 -3.76 15.02
N ALA A 7 9.61 -3.93 13.70
CA ALA A 7 8.40 -3.56 12.96
C ALA A 7 7.24 -4.56 13.13
N LEU A 8 7.48 -5.74 13.71
CA LEU A 8 6.48 -6.83 13.71
C LEU A 8 5.48 -6.78 14.88
N ILE A 9 5.75 -6.06 15.98
CA ILE A 9 4.86 -6.14 17.16
C ILE A 9 4.49 -4.77 17.81
N PHE A 10 5.23 -3.66 17.64
CA PHE A 10 4.98 -2.43 18.44
C PHE A 10 4.78 -1.09 17.72
N GLY A 11 4.88 -0.97 16.39
CA GLY A 11 5.13 0.36 15.79
C GLY A 11 4.08 1.02 14.88
N ASP A 12 3.03 0.34 14.42
CA ASP A 12 2.22 0.86 13.30
C ASP A 12 1.03 1.75 13.75
N ARG A 13 1.30 2.73 14.63
CA ARG A 13 0.39 3.86 14.90
C ARG A 13 0.52 4.98 13.86
N GLU A 14 1.44 4.83 12.91
CA GLU A 14 1.60 5.77 11.81
C GLU A 14 0.40 5.69 10.87
N ASP A 15 -0.16 6.84 10.50
CA ASP A 15 -1.24 6.89 9.53
C ASP A 15 -0.71 6.36 8.19
N PRO A 16 -1.32 5.31 7.59
CA PRO A 16 -0.86 4.75 6.33
C PRO A 16 -0.79 5.80 5.21
N ARG A 17 -1.58 6.88 5.28
CA ARG A 17 -1.51 7.99 4.33
C ARG A 17 -0.20 8.75 4.42
N ARG A 18 0.31 9.01 5.64
CA ARG A 18 1.60 9.68 5.83
C ARG A 18 2.75 8.82 5.33
N ARG A 19 2.69 7.51 5.59
CA ARG A 19 3.69 6.58 5.07
C ARG A 19 3.66 6.52 3.55
N LEU A 20 2.48 6.40 2.95
CA LEU A 20 2.33 6.41 1.50
C LEU A 20 2.79 7.73 0.88
N HIS A 21 2.51 8.86 1.52
CA HIS A 21 3.01 10.16 1.09
C HIS A 21 4.54 10.24 1.16
N ALA A 22 5.16 9.72 2.22
CA ALA A 22 6.62 9.69 2.34
C ALA A 22 7.29 8.82 1.26
N ILE A 23 6.63 7.73 0.82
CA ILE A 23 7.17 6.80 -0.19
C ILE A 23 6.91 7.31 -1.62
N PHE A 24 5.68 7.75 -1.91
CA PHE A 24 5.22 8.03 -3.28
C PHE A 24 5.06 9.53 -3.58
N GLY A 25 5.29 10.41 -2.59
CA GLY A 25 5.05 11.84 -2.72
C GLY A 25 3.59 12.18 -3.02
N GLY A 26 3.36 13.32 -3.67
CA GLY A 26 2.03 13.78 -4.11
C GLY A 26 1.32 14.72 -3.14
N ASP A 27 0.18 15.24 -3.58
CA ASP A 27 -0.68 16.11 -2.78
C ASP A 27 -1.34 15.37 -1.60
N GLU A 28 -1.63 16.11 -0.53
CA GLU A 28 -2.35 15.58 0.62
C GLU A 28 -3.75 15.13 0.17
N PRO A 29 -4.10 13.84 0.29
CA PRO A 29 -5.34 13.34 -0.28
C PRO A 29 -6.56 13.89 0.45
N ALA A 30 -7.63 14.16 -0.32
CA ALA A 30 -8.94 14.43 0.23
C ALA A 30 -9.33 13.28 1.18
N SER A 31 -9.74 13.65 2.39
CA SER A 31 -9.87 12.76 3.56
C SER A 31 -10.34 11.33 3.23
N GLY A 32 -9.57 10.34 3.67
CA GLY A 32 -9.89 8.92 3.56
C GLY A 32 -9.31 8.20 2.33
N GLN A 33 -8.78 8.91 1.35
CA GLN A 33 -8.15 8.30 0.16
C GLN A 33 -6.63 8.16 0.31
N PRO A 34 -5.99 7.18 -0.37
CA PRO A 34 -4.55 7.16 -0.56
C PRO A 34 -4.08 8.32 -1.46
N PRO A 35 -2.81 8.74 -1.37
CA PRO A 35 -2.22 9.66 -2.34
C PRO A 35 -2.40 9.14 -3.77
N GLU A 36 -2.73 10.03 -4.72
CA GLU A 36 -3.04 9.62 -6.10
C GLU A 36 -1.88 8.87 -6.76
N ASN A 37 -0.64 9.32 -6.53
CA ASN A 37 0.57 8.64 -7.03
C ASN A 37 0.68 7.20 -6.53
N ALA A 38 0.40 6.98 -5.24
CA ALA A 38 0.43 5.65 -4.65
C ALA A 38 -0.68 4.77 -5.23
N LEU A 39 -1.86 5.33 -5.48
CA LEU A 39 -2.99 4.60 -6.05
C LEU A 39 -2.77 4.25 -7.52
N ALA A 40 -2.21 5.17 -8.31
CA ALA A 40 -1.87 4.95 -9.71
C ALA A 40 -0.84 3.82 -9.84
N TRP A 41 0.25 3.92 -9.07
CA TRP A 41 1.27 2.88 -9.00
C TRP A 41 0.68 1.53 -8.58
N ALA A 42 -0.20 1.51 -7.56
CA ALA A 42 -0.84 0.28 -7.11
C ALA A 42 -1.69 -0.37 -8.20
N ARG A 43 -2.43 0.42 -8.98
CA ARG A 43 -3.24 -0.09 -10.10
C ARG A 43 -2.37 -0.70 -11.20
N GLU A 44 -1.24 -0.08 -11.52
CA GLU A 44 -0.29 -0.63 -12.50
C GLU A 44 0.30 -1.96 -12.04
N VAL A 45 0.74 -2.03 -10.78
CA VAL A 45 1.30 -3.25 -10.19
C VAL A 45 0.27 -4.37 -10.05
N LEU A 46 -0.98 -4.01 -9.76
CA LEU A 46 -2.08 -4.97 -9.52
C LEU A 46 -2.91 -5.27 -10.76
N ASP A 47 -2.61 -4.67 -11.91
CA ASP A 47 -3.38 -4.84 -13.14
C ASP A 47 -3.66 -6.32 -13.50
N PRO A 48 -2.69 -7.26 -13.42
CA PRO A 48 -2.97 -8.68 -13.67
C PRO A 48 -3.93 -9.30 -12.65
N ILE A 49 -3.91 -8.84 -11.40
CA ILE A 49 -4.77 -9.33 -10.31
C ILE A 49 -6.18 -8.79 -10.47
N ILE A 50 -6.30 -7.51 -10.82
CA ILE A 50 -7.57 -6.84 -11.11
C ILE A 50 -8.28 -7.55 -12.26
N ARG A 51 -7.58 -7.79 -13.39
CA ARG A 51 -8.15 -8.49 -14.56
C ARG A 51 -8.57 -9.94 -14.24
N ALA A 52 -7.94 -10.57 -13.26
CA ALA A 52 -8.25 -11.93 -12.82
C ALA A 52 -9.41 -12.01 -11.81
N GLY A 53 -10.11 -10.90 -11.53
CA GLY A 53 -11.27 -10.86 -10.63
C GLY A 53 -10.97 -10.39 -9.20
N GLY A 54 -9.73 -9.98 -8.91
CA GLY A 54 -9.34 -9.40 -7.64
C GLY A 54 -9.11 -10.42 -6.52
N ASP A 55 -7.91 -10.42 -5.94
CA ASP A 55 -7.56 -11.17 -4.74
C ASP A 55 -6.79 -10.24 -3.79
N GLU A 56 -7.40 -9.87 -2.66
CA GLU A 56 -6.83 -8.93 -1.70
C GLU A 56 -5.52 -9.46 -1.09
N LEU A 57 -5.43 -10.75 -0.76
CA LEU A 57 -4.23 -11.33 -0.16
C LEU A 57 -3.08 -11.37 -1.17
N ARG A 58 -3.37 -11.77 -2.40
CA ARG A 58 -2.40 -11.76 -3.49
C ARG A 58 -1.96 -10.32 -3.81
N ALA A 59 -2.88 -9.37 -3.81
CA ALA A 59 -2.58 -7.96 -4.03
C ALA A 59 -1.65 -7.40 -2.94
N ILE A 60 -1.94 -7.63 -1.66
CA ILE A 60 -1.08 -7.20 -0.54
C ILE A 60 0.32 -7.78 -0.69
N ARG A 61 0.43 -9.07 -1.06
CA ARG A 61 1.73 -9.73 -1.25
C ARG A 61 2.51 -9.08 -2.39
N VAL A 62 1.90 -8.92 -3.56
CA VAL A 62 2.55 -8.33 -4.74
C VAL A 62 2.98 -6.88 -4.46
N LEU A 63 2.14 -6.08 -3.79
CA LEU A 63 2.53 -4.70 -3.42
C LEU A 63 3.76 -4.66 -2.51
N ARG A 64 3.84 -5.55 -1.51
CA ARG A 64 4.98 -5.61 -0.58
C ARG A 64 6.25 -6.21 -1.19
N GLU A 65 6.10 -7.07 -2.19
CA GLU A 65 7.21 -7.56 -2.99
C GLU A 65 7.73 -6.47 -3.94
N ALA A 66 6.84 -5.64 -4.50
CA ALA A 66 7.20 -4.55 -5.40
C ALA A 66 7.78 -3.32 -4.68
N GLU A 67 7.27 -2.96 -3.50
CA GLU A 67 7.82 -1.89 -2.67
C GLU A 67 8.07 -2.40 -1.23
N PRO A 68 9.32 -2.82 -0.92
CA PRO A 68 9.68 -3.39 0.38
C PRO A 68 9.51 -2.43 1.57
N GLN A 69 9.46 -1.11 1.34
CA GLN A 69 9.23 -0.11 2.39
C GLN A 69 7.76 -0.02 2.81
N LEU A 70 6.84 -0.64 2.06
CA LEU A 70 5.43 -0.71 2.44
C LEU A 70 5.25 -1.58 3.69
N THR A 71 4.75 -0.96 4.76
CA THR A 71 4.23 -1.73 5.90
C THR A 71 2.94 -2.43 5.54
N LEU A 72 2.62 -3.48 6.30
CA LEU A 72 1.41 -4.27 6.08
C LEU A 72 0.14 -3.40 6.04
N ARG A 73 0.02 -2.44 6.96
CA ARG A 73 -1.17 -1.56 7.03
C ARG A 73 -1.30 -0.68 5.79
N SER A 74 -0.20 -0.11 5.31
CA SER A 74 -0.16 0.72 4.10
C SER A 74 -0.50 -0.12 2.87
N ALA A 75 0.04 -1.33 2.76
CA ALA A 75 -0.25 -2.26 1.67
C ALA A 75 -1.72 -2.72 1.67
N VAL A 76 -2.29 -3.06 2.83
CA VAL A 76 -3.72 -3.41 2.96
C VAL A 76 -4.60 -2.24 2.57
N PHE A 77 -4.29 -1.04 3.05
CA PHE A 77 -5.04 0.17 2.73
C PHE A 77 -5.03 0.45 1.22
N LEU A 78 -3.87 0.35 0.59
CA LEU A 78 -3.69 0.59 -0.84
C LEU A 78 -4.37 -0.48 -1.70
N ALA A 79 -4.22 -1.76 -1.36
CA ALA A 79 -4.87 -2.88 -2.05
C ALA A 79 -6.39 -2.76 -2.06
N ARG A 80 -7.00 -2.38 -0.92
CA ARG A 80 -8.46 -2.18 -0.82
C ARG A 80 -8.95 -1.07 -1.74
N HIS A 81 -8.22 0.04 -1.82
CA HIS A 81 -8.60 1.16 -2.69
C HIS A 81 -8.37 0.83 -4.16
N ALA A 82 -7.26 0.16 -4.50
CA ALA A 82 -6.97 -0.25 -5.87
C ALA A 82 -7.99 -1.26 -6.39
N LEU A 83 -8.40 -2.25 -5.58
CA LEU A 83 -9.37 -3.28 -5.98
C LEU A 83 -10.82 -2.78 -6.00
N ARG A 84 -11.20 -1.84 -5.13
CA ARG A 84 -12.56 -1.28 -5.10
C ARG A 84 -12.80 -0.23 -6.19
N GLY A 85 -11.75 0.47 -6.60
CA GLY A 85 -11.81 1.55 -7.60
C GLY A 85 -11.28 1.14 -8.98
N ALA A 86 -11.22 -0.16 -9.28
CA ALA A 86 -10.83 -0.72 -10.57
C ALA A 86 -12.04 -1.24 -11.36
#